data_AF-A0A3Q4G3R1-F1
#
_entry.id   AF-A0A3Q4G3R1-F1
#
_cell.length_a   1.000
_cell.length_b   1.000
_cell.length_c   1.000
_cell.angle_alpha   90.00
_cell.angle_beta   90.00
_cell.angle_gamma   90.00
#
_symmetry.space_group_name_H-M   'P 1'
#
loop_
_entity.id
_entity.type
_entity.pdbx_description
1 polymer ?
#
loop_
_entity_poly.entity_id
_entity_poly.type
_entity_poly.pdbx_seq_one_letter_code
_entity_poly.pdbx_strand_id
1 'polypeptide(L)'
;SGFASLVSLALSHSDVIGSDEPVKANVGEDVILPCHLEPPFNVSTLTVEWKRNKTYVHVYRSMKHDPNQQNSHFINRTYLFCDEIGKGNISLLLRNVSKEDEGVYICYYSYWSWFSFLFLGAVSFPKVTVISKNSSKVVLQCESAGWYPEPELLWLDGEGNLLSAGPTETLRGPDDLYTVSSRVTVEKRHSNNITCRVQQRNTNQSRETHIHVPGRFHDEMLHMLYSVRQKLAYRERSQEKTEDELKCQTEA
;
A
#
# COMPACT_ATOMS: atom_id res chain seq x y z
N SER A 1 -51.29 48.47 -20.52
CA SER A 1 -50.58 47.50 -21.39
C SER A 1 -49.13 47.93 -21.48
N GLY A 2 -48.11 47.20 -21.07
CA GLY A 2 -47.97 45.84 -20.56
C GLY A 2 -46.46 45.62 -20.51
N PHE A 3 -45.82 46.05 -19.42
CA PHE A 3 -44.42 45.69 -19.14
C PHE A 3 -44.45 44.28 -18.56
N ALA A 4 -44.39 43.27 -19.43
CA ALA A 4 -44.10 41.92 -18.99
C ALA A 4 -42.62 41.88 -18.57
N SER A 5 -42.36 42.03 -17.28
CA SER A 5 -41.09 41.65 -16.67
C SER A 5 -40.78 40.21 -17.06
N LEU A 6 -39.79 40.04 -17.92
CA LEU A 6 -39.05 38.80 -18.06
C LEU A 6 -38.28 38.58 -16.75
N VAL A 7 -38.96 38.04 -15.74
CA VAL A 7 -38.27 37.28 -14.70
C VAL A 7 -37.97 35.93 -15.35
N SER A 8 -36.87 35.87 -16.10
CA SER A 8 -36.24 34.58 -16.37
C SER A 8 -35.91 33.99 -15.02
N LEU A 9 -36.68 32.98 -14.59
CA LEU A 9 -36.26 32.03 -13.56
C LEU A 9 -35.07 31.25 -14.14
N ALA A 10 -33.91 31.90 -14.21
CA ALA A 10 -32.65 31.22 -14.33
C ALA A 10 -32.43 30.50 -13.00
N LEU A 11 -33.00 29.30 -12.88
CA LEU A 11 -32.36 28.28 -12.06
C LEU A 11 -30.90 28.27 -12.54
N SER A 12 -29.96 28.59 -11.65
CA SER A 12 -28.54 28.63 -11.98
C SER A 12 -28.18 27.32 -12.70
N HIS A 13 -27.85 27.44 -13.98
CA HIS A 13 -27.51 26.30 -14.83
C HIS A 13 -26.10 25.86 -14.43
N SER A 14 -26.01 25.14 -13.33
CA SER A 14 -24.76 24.59 -12.82
C SER A 14 -24.72 23.10 -13.11
N ASP A 15 -23.63 22.70 -13.75
CA ASP A 15 -23.29 21.31 -13.99
C ASP A 15 -22.71 20.68 -12.72
N VAL A 16 -22.75 19.36 -12.64
CA VAL A 16 -22.11 18.58 -11.58
C VAL A 16 -20.83 18.01 -12.14
N ILE A 17 -19.69 18.37 -11.56
CA ILE A 17 -18.35 17.96 -12.00
C ILE A 17 -17.67 17.18 -10.88
N GLY A 18 -17.12 16.02 -11.20
CA GLY A 18 -16.32 15.20 -10.27
C GLY A 18 -14.99 14.79 -10.90
N SER A 19 -14.42 13.69 -10.41
CA SER A 19 -13.16 13.16 -10.96
C SER A 19 -13.40 12.46 -12.31
N ASP A 20 -12.59 12.78 -13.32
CA ASP A 20 -12.48 12.00 -14.57
C ASP A 20 -11.65 10.73 -14.39
N GLU A 21 -10.64 10.79 -13.51
CA GLU A 21 -9.75 9.67 -13.21
C GLU A 21 -10.28 8.84 -12.04
N PRO A 22 -10.00 7.52 -11.99
CA PRO A 22 -10.24 6.70 -10.82
C PRO A 22 -9.61 7.27 -9.54
N VAL A 23 -10.43 7.44 -8.51
CA VAL A 23 -9.97 7.80 -7.16
C VAL A 23 -9.38 6.54 -6.52
N LYS A 24 -8.13 6.63 -6.04
CA LYS A 24 -7.37 5.49 -5.51
C LYS A 24 -7.19 5.63 -4.00
N ALA A 25 -7.42 4.56 -3.24
CA ALA A 25 -7.21 4.51 -1.79
C ALA A 25 -6.79 3.11 -1.33
N ASN A 26 -6.13 2.99 -0.18
CA ASN A 26 -5.91 1.69 0.45
C ASN A 26 -7.08 1.27 1.33
N VAL A 27 -7.31 -0.04 1.43
CA VAL A 27 -8.17 -0.63 2.45
C VAL A 27 -7.75 -0.12 3.83
N GLY A 28 -8.72 0.40 4.60
CA GLY A 28 -8.52 0.99 5.91
C GLY A 28 -8.30 2.51 5.91
N GLU A 29 -8.07 3.14 4.75
CA GLU A 29 -7.92 4.60 4.65
C GLU A 29 -9.27 5.32 4.56
N ASP A 30 -9.23 6.63 4.79
CA ASP A 30 -10.33 7.54 4.47
C ASP A 30 -10.10 8.10 3.06
N VAL A 31 -11.17 8.20 2.26
CA VAL A 31 -11.10 8.70 0.87
C VAL A 31 -12.11 9.82 0.64
N ILE A 32 -11.75 10.79 -0.20
CA ILE A 32 -12.65 11.83 -0.68
C ILE A 32 -12.98 11.54 -2.14
N LEU A 33 -14.26 11.40 -2.45
CA LEU A 33 -14.78 11.38 -3.81
C LEU A 33 -15.16 12.83 -4.18
N PRO A 34 -14.39 13.50 -5.05
CA PRO A 34 -14.61 14.89 -5.37
C PRO A 34 -15.87 15.04 -6.23
N CYS A 35 -16.71 16.00 -5.87
CA CYS A 35 -17.84 16.42 -6.67
C CYS A 35 -18.22 17.86 -6.30
N HIS A 36 -18.43 18.72 -7.29
CA HIS A 36 -18.74 20.13 -7.10
C HIS A 36 -19.64 20.65 -8.23
N LEU A 37 -20.13 21.87 -8.06
CA LEU A 37 -21.00 22.55 -9.00
C LEU A 37 -20.23 23.62 -9.75
N GLU A 38 -20.42 23.69 -11.06
CA GLU A 38 -19.78 24.67 -11.92
C GLU A 38 -20.84 25.31 -12.86
N PRO A 39 -21.06 26.64 -12.80
CA PRO A 39 -20.49 27.56 -11.82
C PRO A 39 -20.96 27.28 -10.38
N PRO A 40 -20.16 27.63 -9.36
CA PRO A 40 -20.50 27.35 -7.96
C PRO A 40 -21.66 28.21 -7.47
N PHE A 41 -22.54 27.60 -6.67
CA PHE A 41 -23.59 28.32 -5.94
C PHE A 41 -23.99 27.56 -4.66
N ASN A 42 -24.78 28.23 -3.81
CA ASN A 42 -25.17 27.69 -2.53
C ASN A 42 -26.26 26.60 -2.68
N VAL A 43 -25.92 25.35 -2.35
CA VAL A 43 -26.84 24.21 -2.36
C VAL A 43 -27.24 23.70 -0.97
N SER A 44 -26.95 24.46 0.09
CA SER A 44 -27.28 24.07 1.47
C SER A 44 -28.78 23.84 1.71
N THR A 45 -29.66 24.54 0.99
CA THR A 45 -31.11 24.37 1.10
C THR A 45 -31.67 23.28 0.19
N LEU A 46 -30.84 22.69 -0.66
CA LEU A 46 -31.24 21.74 -1.69
C LEU A 46 -30.85 20.30 -1.30
N THR A 47 -31.36 19.34 -2.07
CA THR A 47 -31.05 17.92 -1.87
C THR A 47 -29.81 17.54 -2.68
N VAL A 48 -28.86 16.89 -2.00
CA VAL A 48 -27.65 16.30 -2.58
C VAL A 48 -27.63 14.83 -2.22
N GLU A 49 -27.40 13.97 -3.20
CA GLU A 49 -27.41 12.52 -2.99
C GLU A 49 -26.14 11.90 -3.57
N TRP A 50 -25.54 11.00 -2.81
CA TRP A 50 -24.55 10.07 -3.33
C TRP A 50 -25.18 8.68 -3.41
N LYS A 51 -25.03 8.03 -4.55
CA LYS A 51 -25.55 6.69 -4.79
C LYS A 51 -24.47 5.76 -5.32
N ARG A 52 -24.64 4.47 -5.05
CA ARG A 52 -23.88 3.38 -5.68
C ARG A 52 -24.89 2.37 -6.19
N ASN A 53 -24.90 2.11 -7.50
CA ASN A 53 -25.97 1.36 -8.15
C ASN A 53 -27.35 1.96 -7.83
N LYS A 54 -28.18 1.24 -7.05
CA LYS A 54 -29.52 1.68 -6.63
C LYS A 54 -29.61 2.02 -5.14
N THR A 55 -28.48 2.05 -4.41
CA THR A 55 -28.44 2.31 -2.97
C THR A 55 -27.95 3.72 -2.67
N TYR A 56 -28.55 4.35 -1.66
CA TYR A 56 -28.09 5.64 -1.14
C TYR A 56 -26.85 5.43 -0.27
N VAL A 57 -25.75 6.06 -0.67
CA VAL A 57 -24.48 6.09 0.06
C VAL A 57 -24.49 7.22 1.08
N HIS A 58 -25.03 8.38 0.70
CA HIS A 58 -25.22 9.52 1.59
C HIS A 58 -26.32 10.42 1.06
N VAL A 59 -27.11 11.03 1.96
CA VAL A 59 -28.15 11.99 1.60
C VAL A 59 -27.99 13.22 2.48
N TYR A 60 -27.98 14.38 1.84
CA TYR A 60 -28.08 15.68 2.50
C TYR A 60 -29.34 16.38 2.00
N ARG A 61 -30.21 16.78 2.92
CA ARG A 61 -31.43 17.53 2.62
C ARG A 61 -31.91 18.28 3.85
N SER A 62 -32.69 19.33 3.65
CA SER A 62 -33.19 20.17 4.75
C SER A 62 -32.06 20.69 5.66
N MET A 63 -30.95 21.10 5.03
CA MET A 63 -29.75 21.65 5.67
C MET A 63 -29.01 20.71 6.64
N LYS A 64 -29.19 19.38 6.50
CA LYS A 64 -28.55 18.38 7.37
C LYS A 64 -28.30 17.06 6.65
N HIS A 65 -27.41 16.24 7.22
CA HIS A 65 -27.28 14.83 6.84
C HIS A 65 -28.55 14.07 7.21
N ASP A 66 -29.06 13.27 6.29
CA ASP A 66 -30.26 12.47 6.47
C ASP A 66 -29.94 10.96 6.34
N PRO A 67 -29.83 10.23 7.46
CA PRO A 67 -29.51 8.81 7.43
C PRO A 67 -30.72 7.91 7.11
N ASN A 68 -31.95 8.43 7.03
CA ASN A 68 -33.17 7.60 7.00
C ASN A 68 -33.27 6.70 5.76
N GLN A 69 -32.76 7.15 4.62
CA GLN A 69 -32.75 6.38 3.36
C GLN A 69 -31.38 5.77 3.04
N GLN A 70 -30.37 6.08 3.85
CA GLN A 70 -29.00 5.66 3.63
C GLN A 70 -28.85 4.16 3.90
N ASN A 71 -28.10 3.47 3.05
CA ASN A 71 -27.78 2.06 3.26
C ASN A 71 -26.95 1.92 4.55
N SER A 72 -27.30 0.94 5.39
CA SER A 72 -26.67 0.72 6.70
C SER A 72 -25.16 0.53 6.64
N HIS A 73 -24.61 0.03 5.53
CA HIS A 73 -23.17 -0.11 5.30
C HIS A 73 -22.39 1.21 5.36
N PHE A 74 -23.05 2.32 5.03
CA PHE A 74 -22.41 3.64 4.93
C PHE A 74 -22.73 4.56 6.11
N ILE A 75 -23.70 4.21 6.95
CA ILE A 75 -24.08 5.03 8.12
C ILE A 75 -22.85 5.20 9.03
N ASN A 76 -22.62 6.42 9.51
CA ASN A 76 -21.46 6.83 10.31
C ASN A 76 -20.08 6.73 9.61
N ARG A 77 -20.04 6.31 8.34
CA ARG A 77 -18.81 6.26 7.54
C ARG A 77 -18.74 7.37 6.50
N THR A 78 -19.86 7.99 6.17
CA THR A 78 -19.93 9.02 5.12
C THR A 78 -20.25 10.41 5.66
N TYR A 79 -19.69 11.43 5.02
CA TYR A 79 -19.87 12.83 5.40
C TYR A 79 -19.74 13.76 4.18
N LEU A 80 -20.54 14.83 4.15
CA LEU A 80 -20.35 15.97 3.23
C LEU A 80 -19.83 17.17 4.01
N PHE A 81 -18.96 17.96 3.41
CA PHE A 81 -18.36 19.13 4.04
C PHE A 81 -19.38 20.29 4.14
N CYS A 82 -20.11 20.38 5.26
CA CYS A 82 -21.17 21.38 5.44
C CYS A 82 -20.67 22.83 5.24
N ASP A 83 -19.44 23.14 5.65
CA ASP A 83 -18.85 24.48 5.53
C ASP A 83 -18.52 24.85 4.07
N GLU A 84 -18.44 23.86 3.18
CA GLU A 84 -18.12 24.04 1.76
C GLU A 84 -19.36 23.87 0.85
N ILE A 85 -20.46 23.32 1.39
CA ILE A 85 -21.70 23.09 0.63
C ILE A 85 -22.34 24.39 0.14
N GLY A 86 -22.18 25.47 0.91
CA GLY A 86 -22.63 26.81 0.52
C GLY A 86 -21.85 27.41 -0.64
N LYS A 87 -20.70 26.81 -0.99
CA LYS A 87 -19.83 27.20 -2.11
C LYS A 87 -19.93 26.23 -3.29
N GLY A 88 -20.90 25.30 -3.27
CA GLY A 88 -21.12 24.33 -4.34
C GLY A 88 -20.25 23.07 -4.25
N ASN A 89 -19.50 22.86 -3.16
CA ASN A 89 -18.76 21.62 -2.95
C ASN A 89 -19.67 20.55 -2.34
N ILE A 90 -19.84 19.45 -3.06
CA ILE A 90 -20.68 18.32 -2.66
C ILE A 90 -19.88 17.02 -2.59
N SER A 91 -18.57 17.13 -2.36
CA SER A 91 -17.64 16.00 -2.26
C SER A 91 -17.96 15.13 -1.05
N LEU A 92 -17.79 13.81 -1.23
CA LEU A 92 -18.08 12.81 -0.20
C LEU A 92 -16.79 12.34 0.46
N LEU A 93 -16.71 12.49 1.79
CA LEU A 93 -15.77 11.75 2.60
C LEU A 93 -16.36 10.37 2.91
N LEU A 94 -15.64 9.30 2.60
CA LEU A 94 -15.94 7.93 2.98
C LEU A 94 -14.79 7.39 3.85
N ARG A 95 -15.11 6.96 5.07
CA ARG A 95 -14.12 6.53 6.07
C ARG A 95 -13.90 5.03 6.12
N ASN A 96 -12.65 4.66 6.44
CA ASN A 96 -12.22 3.28 6.66
C ASN A 96 -12.70 2.35 5.53
N VAL A 97 -12.26 2.62 4.30
CA VAL A 97 -12.74 1.91 3.11
C VAL A 97 -12.40 0.42 3.16
N SER A 98 -13.35 -0.42 2.76
CA SER A 98 -13.17 -1.85 2.62
C SER A 98 -13.36 -2.27 1.17
N LYS A 99 -12.95 -3.49 0.81
CA LYS A 99 -13.05 -3.99 -0.56
C LYS A 99 -14.46 -3.91 -1.14
N GLU A 100 -15.48 -4.07 -0.30
CA GLU A 100 -16.89 -3.99 -0.67
C GLU A 100 -17.31 -2.60 -1.13
N ASP A 101 -16.55 -1.55 -0.79
CA ASP A 101 -16.77 -0.18 -1.22
C ASP A 101 -16.27 0.11 -2.63
N GLU A 102 -15.42 -0.74 -3.23
CA GLU A 102 -14.90 -0.52 -4.58
C GLU A 102 -16.01 -0.41 -5.63
N GLY A 103 -15.88 0.52 -6.57
CA GLY A 103 -16.80 0.64 -7.71
C GLY A 103 -17.25 2.05 -8.04
N VAL A 104 -18.34 2.14 -8.80
CA VAL A 104 -18.87 3.41 -9.32
C VAL A 104 -19.78 4.07 -8.29
N TYR A 105 -19.46 5.31 -7.95
CA TYR A 105 -20.27 6.22 -7.17
C TYR A 105 -20.82 7.32 -8.07
N ILE A 106 -22.02 7.78 -7.76
CA ILE A 106 -22.70 8.83 -8.51
C ILE A 106 -23.13 9.91 -7.54
N CYS A 107 -22.65 11.13 -7.75
CA CYS A 107 -23.18 12.31 -7.06
C CYS A 107 -24.31 12.91 -7.87
N TYR A 108 -25.38 13.29 -7.19
CA TYR A 108 -26.57 13.88 -7.76
C TYR A 108 -26.86 15.24 -7.11
N TYR A 109 -27.20 16.19 -7.97
CA TYR A 109 -27.86 17.42 -7.60
C TYR A 109 -28.99 17.68 -8.61
N SER A 110 -30.24 17.74 -8.13
CA SER A 110 -31.42 17.90 -9.00
C SER A 110 -31.46 16.82 -10.10
N TYR A 111 -31.43 17.21 -11.38
CA TYR A 111 -31.36 16.30 -12.53
C TYR A 111 -29.93 16.09 -13.08
N TRP A 112 -28.92 16.72 -12.47
CA TRP A 112 -27.52 16.61 -12.88
C TRP A 112 -26.78 15.56 -12.04
N SER A 113 -25.79 14.91 -12.66
CA SER A 113 -25.00 13.88 -11.99
C SER A 113 -23.62 13.71 -12.58
N TRP A 114 -22.67 13.24 -11.75
CA TRP A 114 -21.34 12.83 -12.19
C TRP A 114 -20.98 11.45 -11.66
N PHE A 115 -20.22 10.69 -12.44
CA PHE A 115 -19.75 9.35 -12.10
C PHE A 115 -18.29 9.41 -11.64
N SER A 116 -17.99 8.82 -10.49
CA SER A 116 -16.63 8.67 -10.00
C SER A 116 -16.36 7.22 -9.65
N PHE A 117 -15.24 6.69 -10.12
CA PHE A 117 -14.84 5.32 -9.82
C PHE A 117 -13.87 5.32 -8.64
N LEU A 118 -14.23 4.60 -7.57
CA LEU A 118 -13.34 4.31 -6.45
C LEU A 118 -12.63 2.98 -6.73
N PHE A 119 -11.31 3.00 -6.75
CA PHE A 119 -10.45 1.84 -6.92
C PHE A 119 -9.62 1.61 -5.67
N LEU A 120 -9.62 0.39 -5.15
CA LEU A 120 -8.98 0.07 -3.87
C LEU A 120 -7.70 -0.75 -4.03
N GLY A 121 -6.70 -0.36 -3.25
CA GLY A 121 -5.45 -1.07 -3.04
C GLY A 121 -5.41 -1.74 -1.67
N ALA A 122 -4.66 -2.83 -1.55
CA ALA A 122 -4.15 -3.32 -0.28
C ALA A 122 -2.68 -3.65 -0.48
N VAL A 123 -1.82 -3.19 0.42
CA VAL A 123 -0.37 -3.31 0.28
C VAL A 123 0.27 -3.71 1.60
N SER A 124 1.31 -4.53 1.51
CA SER A 124 2.08 -4.98 2.67
C SER A 124 3.57 -4.95 2.38
N PHE A 125 4.40 -5.00 3.42
CA PHE A 125 5.85 -5.04 3.23
C PHE A 125 6.32 -6.44 2.81
N PRO A 126 7.20 -6.56 1.81
CA PRO A 126 7.80 -7.83 1.47
C PRO A 126 8.76 -8.31 2.56
N LYS A 127 8.81 -9.61 2.78
CA LYS A 127 9.78 -10.27 3.66
C LYS A 127 10.82 -10.99 2.82
N VAL A 128 12.09 -10.68 3.04
CA VAL A 128 13.22 -11.34 2.37
C VAL A 128 13.88 -12.33 3.33
N THR A 129 14.09 -13.56 2.86
CA THR A 129 14.74 -14.63 3.61
C THR A 129 15.90 -15.24 2.80
N VAL A 130 16.93 -15.71 3.51
CA VAL A 130 18.05 -16.43 2.91
C VAL A 130 17.72 -17.92 2.92
N ILE A 131 17.58 -18.53 1.74
CA ILE A 131 17.25 -19.95 1.59
C ILE A 131 18.50 -20.82 1.68
N SER A 132 19.56 -20.41 0.97
CA SER A 132 20.84 -21.11 1.01
C SER A 132 21.98 -20.15 0.69
N LYS A 133 23.16 -20.45 1.23
CA LYS A 133 24.39 -19.67 1.06
C LYS A 133 25.56 -20.62 0.92
N ASN A 134 26.37 -20.43 -0.12
CA ASN A 134 27.67 -21.09 -0.27
C ASN A 134 28.77 -20.03 -0.45
N SER A 135 30.01 -20.40 -0.75
CA SER A 135 31.13 -19.45 -0.86
C SER A 135 30.97 -18.42 -1.99
N SER A 136 30.22 -18.73 -3.06
CA SER A 136 30.13 -17.91 -4.27
C SER A 136 28.76 -17.31 -4.55
N LYS A 137 27.67 -17.91 -4.04
CA LYS A 137 26.28 -17.56 -4.35
C LYS A 137 25.40 -17.57 -3.10
N VAL A 138 24.35 -16.75 -3.13
CA VAL A 138 23.27 -16.71 -2.13
C VAL A 138 21.94 -16.85 -2.86
N VAL A 139 21.06 -17.72 -2.37
CA VAL A 139 19.68 -17.83 -2.84
C VAL A 139 18.78 -17.10 -1.85
N LEU A 140 18.08 -16.09 -2.35
CA LEU A 140 17.12 -15.28 -1.60
C LEU A 140 15.71 -15.66 -2.02
N GLN A 141 14.79 -15.66 -1.06
CA GLN A 141 13.35 -15.71 -1.31
C GLN A 141 12.71 -14.44 -0.80
N CYS A 142 11.83 -13.85 -1.60
CA CYS A 142 10.99 -12.75 -1.19
C CYS A 142 9.55 -13.23 -1.22
N GLU A 143 8.78 -12.85 -0.21
CA GLU A 143 7.36 -13.17 -0.08
C GLU A 143 6.61 -11.98 0.50
N SER A 144 5.43 -11.70 -0.03
CA SER A 144 4.55 -10.65 0.49
C SER A 144 3.09 -11.06 0.31
N ALA A 145 2.30 -10.91 1.38
CA ALA A 145 0.90 -11.36 1.46
C ALA A 145 -0.04 -10.20 1.79
N GLY A 146 -1.29 -10.28 1.36
CA GLY A 146 -2.30 -9.26 1.66
C GLY A 146 -2.42 -8.17 0.58
N TRP A 147 -2.11 -8.50 -0.67
CA TRP A 147 -2.19 -7.56 -1.79
C TRP A 147 -3.55 -7.61 -2.49
N TYR A 148 -4.09 -6.46 -2.88
CA TYR A 148 -5.24 -6.39 -3.78
C TYR A 148 -5.16 -5.12 -4.63
N PRO A 149 -5.32 -5.16 -5.95
CA PRO A 149 -5.44 -6.35 -6.82
C PRO A 149 -4.11 -7.16 -6.92
N GLU A 150 -4.00 -8.07 -7.88
CA GLU A 150 -2.78 -8.86 -8.11
C GLU A 150 -1.53 -7.96 -8.29
N PRO A 151 -0.44 -8.17 -7.50
CA PRO A 151 0.78 -7.37 -7.59
C PRO A 151 1.85 -7.99 -8.50
N GLU A 152 2.84 -7.18 -8.88
CA GLU A 152 4.09 -7.62 -9.51
C GLU A 152 5.22 -7.66 -8.48
N LEU A 153 6.05 -8.71 -8.48
CA LEU A 153 7.26 -8.80 -7.67
C LEU A 153 8.51 -8.72 -8.56
N LEU A 154 9.39 -7.79 -8.23
CA LEU A 154 10.64 -7.50 -8.93
C LEU A 154 11.84 -7.60 -7.99
N TRP A 155 12.96 -8.09 -8.50
CA TRP A 155 14.26 -8.05 -7.83
C TRP A 155 15.14 -7.00 -8.49
N LEU A 156 15.75 -6.14 -7.67
CA LEU A 156 16.64 -5.07 -8.13
C LEU A 156 18.02 -5.19 -7.46
N ASP A 157 19.06 -4.80 -8.19
CA ASP A 157 20.39 -4.59 -7.64
C ASP A 157 20.48 -3.27 -6.83
N GLY A 158 21.69 -2.91 -6.38
CA GLY A 158 21.93 -1.71 -5.57
C GLY A 158 21.77 -0.41 -6.37
N GLU A 159 21.84 -0.50 -7.68
CA GLU A 159 21.72 0.59 -8.65
C GLU A 159 20.27 0.73 -9.18
N GLY A 160 19.39 -0.22 -8.85
CA GLY A 160 17.98 -0.23 -9.25
C GLY A 160 17.71 -0.96 -10.57
N ASN A 161 18.67 -1.72 -11.11
CA ASN A 161 18.47 -2.52 -12.32
C ASN A 161 17.82 -3.86 -11.99
N LEU A 162 17.01 -4.37 -12.93
CA LEU A 162 16.33 -5.65 -12.80
C LEU A 162 17.32 -6.83 -12.77
N LEU A 163 17.15 -7.71 -11.78
CA LEU A 163 17.87 -8.97 -11.68
C LEU A 163 17.11 -10.09 -12.39
N SER A 164 17.85 -11.02 -12.98
CA SER A 164 17.28 -12.26 -13.51
C SER A 164 16.92 -13.20 -12.34
N ALA A 165 15.63 -13.34 -12.08
CA ALA A 165 15.07 -14.16 -11.01
C ALA A 165 14.30 -15.37 -11.57
N GLY A 166 14.00 -16.33 -10.69
CA GLY A 166 13.07 -17.42 -11.01
C GLY A 166 11.64 -16.92 -11.24
N PRO A 167 10.74 -17.79 -11.72
CA PRO A 167 9.34 -17.42 -11.92
C PRO A 167 8.72 -16.93 -10.62
N THR A 168 7.86 -15.92 -10.74
CA THR A 168 7.05 -15.44 -9.62
C THR A 168 5.87 -16.38 -9.42
N GLU A 169 5.67 -16.81 -8.18
CA GLU A 169 4.52 -17.59 -7.76
C GLU A 169 3.50 -16.65 -7.12
N THR A 170 2.26 -16.68 -7.63
CA THR A 170 1.15 -15.88 -7.11
C THR A 170 0.02 -16.80 -6.68
N LEU A 171 -0.43 -16.66 -5.44
CA LEU A 171 -1.55 -17.41 -4.87
C LEU A 171 -2.64 -16.45 -4.41
N ARG A 172 -3.90 -16.75 -4.76
CA ARG A 172 -5.08 -16.01 -4.31
C ARG A 172 -5.71 -16.73 -3.12
N GLY A 173 -5.77 -16.05 -1.98
CA GLY A 173 -6.34 -16.57 -0.74
C GLY A 173 -7.88 -16.56 -0.74
N PRO A 174 -8.50 -17.20 0.28
CA PRO A 174 -9.96 -17.20 0.45
C PRO A 174 -10.52 -15.82 0.84
N ASP A 175 -9.67 -14.93 1.38
CA ASP A 175 -9.93 -13.52 1.65
C ASP A 175 -9.89 -12.65 0.39
N ASP A 176 -9.64 -13.27 -0.76
CA ASP A 176 -9.49 -12.60 -2.05
C ASP A 176 -8.33 -11.57 -2.04
N LEU A 177 -7.28 -11.88 -1.27
CA LEU A 177 -6.00 -11.19 -1.28
C LEU A 177 -4.93 -12.09 -1.91
N TYR A 178 -3.93 -11.45 -2.52
CA TYR A 178 -2.84 -12.11 -3.21
C TYR A 178 -1.62 -12.23 -2.28
N THR A 179 -0.99 -13.41 -2.35
CA THR A 179 0.35 -13.66 -1.84
C THR A 179 1.26 -13.91 -3.02
N VAL A 180 2.34 -13.15 -3.10
CA VAL A 180 3.33 -13.23 -4.17
C VAL A 180 4.69 -13.62 -3.60
N SER A 181 5.38 -14.54 -4.28
CA SER A 181 6.72 -14.95 -3.88
C SER A 181 7.62 -15.19 -5.09
N SER A 182 8.92 -14.97 -4.91
CA SER A 182 9.92 -15.21 -5.96
C SER A 182 11.27 -15.49 -5.33
N ARG A 183 12.12 -16.23 -6.07
CA ARG A 183 13.47 -16.56 -5.67
C ARG A 183 14.49 -16.00 -6.65
N VAL A 184 15.59 -15.47 -6.12
CA VAL A 184 16.72 -14.98 -6.93
C VAL A 184 18.03 -15.58 -6.44
N THR A 185 18.92 -15.89 -7.39
CA THR A 185 20.29 -16.32 -7.07
C THR A 185 21.25 -15.18 -7.34
N VAL A 186 21.95 -14.73 -6.30
CA VAL A 186 22.89 -13.60 -6.37
C VAL A 186 24.32 -14.10 -6.24
N GLU A 187 25.19 -13.69 -7.15
CA GLU A 187 26.62 -13.97 -7.05
C GLU A 187 27.30 -13.00 -6.09
N LYS A 188 28.09 -13.53 -5.15
CA LYS A 188 28.96 -12.71 -4.32
C LYS A 188 30.12 -12.24 -5.18
N ARG A 189 30.22 -10.96 -5.49
CA ARG A 189 31.41 -10.40 -6.19
C ARG A 189 31.88 -9.16 -5.46
N HIS A 190 30.96 -8.23 -5.22
CA HIS A 190 31.10 -7.03 -4.41
C HIS A 190 29.95 -7.02 -3.39
N SER A 191 30.15 -6.37 -2.23
CA SER A 191 29.08 -6.24 -1.22
C SER A 191 27.95 -5.42 -1.85
N ASN A 192 26.79 -6.04 -2.03
CA ASN A 192 25.68 -5.42 -2.76
C ASN A 192 24.41 -5.45 -1.92
N ASN A 193 23.62 -4.40 -2.05
CA ASN A 193 22.24 -4.40 -1.57
C ASN A 193 21.34 -4.97 -2.66
N ILE A 194 20.46 -5.87 -2.25
CA ILE A 194 19.47 -6.47 -3.13
C ILE A 194 18.11 -6.02 -2.63
N THR A 195 17.28 -5.56 -3.55
CA THR A 195 15.95 -5.02 -3.23
C THR A 195 14.90 -5.96 -3.78
N CYS A 196 13.97 -6.37 -2.92
CA CYS A 196 12.70 -6.94 -3.38
C CYS A 196 11.66 -5.83 -3.39
N ARG A 197 11.11 -5.54 -4.58
CA ARG A 197 10.02 -4.58 -4.79
C ARG A 197 8.75 -5.33 -5.15
N VAL A 198 7.68 -5.07 -4.43
CA VAL A 198 6.34 -5.50 -4.80
C VAL A 198 5.55 -4.26 -5.20
N GLN A 199 4.92 -4.26 -6.37
CA GLN A 199 4.26 -3.08 -6.94
C GLN A 199 2.94 -3.40 -7.63
N GLN A 200 2.05 -2.41 -7.66
CA GLN A 200 0.80 -2.43 -8.39
C GLN A 200 0.72 -1.20 -9.29
N ARG A 201 0.71 -1.44 -10.61
CA ARG A 201 0.64 -0.34 -11.59
C ARG A 201 -0.70 0.37 -11.56
N ASN A 202 -1.79 -0.36 -11.33
CA ASN A 202 -3.14 0.22 -11.35
C ASN A 202 -3.34 1.23 -10.21
N THR A 203 -2.81 0.95 -9.01
CA THR A 203 -2.88 1.85 -7.86
C THR A 203 -1.70 2.83 -7.77
N ASN A 204 -0.65 2.66 -8.60
CA ASN A 204 0.64 3.35 -8.47
C ASN A 204 1.27 3.16 -7.08
N GLN A 205 1.14 1.97 -6.50
CA GLN A 205 1.67 1.67 -5.17
C GLN A 205 2.81 0.68 -5.23
N SER A 206 3.80 0.86 -4.36
CA SER A 206 4.90 -0.08 -4.19
C SER A 206 5.34 -0.18 -2.73
N ARG A 207 5.93 -1.33 -2.39
CA ARG A 207 6.60 -1.59 -1.12
C ARG A 207 7.88 -2.35 -1.39
N GLU A 208 8.93 -2.02 -0.64
CA GLU A 208 10.28 -2.53 -0.87
C GLU A 208 10.92 -2.98 0.44
N THR A 209 11.73 -4.02 0.36
CA THR A 209 12.61 -4.47 1.43
C THR A 209 13.98 -4.74 0.85
N HIS A 210 15.01 -4.23 1.53
CA HIS A 210 16.39 -4.35 1.11
C HIS A 210 17.13 -5.37 2.00
N ILE A 211 18.00 -6.16 1.39
CA ILE A 211 18.90 -7.06 2.11
C ILE A 211 20.34 -6.84 1.66
N HIS A 212 21.25 -6.77 2.63
CA HIS A 212 22.67 -6.69 2.34
C HIS A 212 23.25 -8.08 2.11
N VAL A 213 23.87 -8.31 0.96
CA VAL A 213 24.61 -9.52 0.64
C VAL A 213 26.11 -9.22 0.75
N PRO A 214 26.80 -9.75 1.78
CA PRO A 214 28.22 -9.50 1.95
C PRO A 214 29.05 -10.14 0.83
N GLY A 215 30.12 -9.47 0.42
CA GLY A 215 31.06 -9.97 -0.58
C GLY A 215 31.82 -11.24 -0.15
N ARG A 216 32.49 -11.91 -1.09
CA ARG A 216 33.24 -13.16 -0.81
C ARG A 216 34.30 -12.99 0.28
N PHE A 217 35.05 -11.89 0.22
CA PHE A 217 36.12 -11.59 1.18
C PHE A 217 35.63 -11.50 2.62
N HIS A 218 34.38 -11.09 2.84
CA HIS A 218 33.80 -11.03 4.18
C HIS A 218 33.64 -12.42 4.80
N ASP A 219 33.16 -13.39 4.01
CA ASP A 219 33.02 -14.78 4.48
C ASP A 219 34.38 -15.44 4.69
N GLU A 220 35.35 -15.20 3.80
CA GLU A 220 36.73 -15.69 3.94
C GLU A 220 37.43 -15.11 5.18
N MET A 221 37.25 -13.81 5.44
CA MET A 221 37.79 -13.15 6.62
C MET A 221 37.16 -13.72 7.91
N LEU A 222 35.84 -13.92 7.94
CA LEU A 222 35.16 -14.55 9.08
C LEU A 222 35.66 -15.98 9.30
N HIS A 223 35.86 -16.75 8.23
CA HIS A 223 36.40 -18.10 8.31
C HIS A 223 37.85 -18.09 8.82
N MET A 224 38.69 -17.15 8.38
CA MET A 224 40.04 -16.97 8.90
C MET A 224 40.04 -16.60 10.38
N LEU A 225 39.25 -15.60 10.79
CA LEU A 225 39.14 -15.19 12.20
C LEU A 225 38.68 -16.33 13.11
N TYR A 226 37.70 -17.12 12.64
CA TYR A 226 37.27 -18.31 13.36
C TYR A 226 38.40 -19.34 13.49
N SER A 227 39.13 -19.61 12.41
CA SER A 227 40.26 -20.54 12.43
C SER A 227 41.40 -20.06 13.34
N VAL A 228 41.69 -18.76 13.38
CA VAL A 228 42.68 -18.15 14.27
C VAL A 228 42.23 -18.26 15.73
N ARG A 229 40.96 -17.94 16.04
CA ARG A 229 40.39 -18.12 17.38
C ARG A 229 40.50 -19.56 17.85
N GLN A 230 40.19 -20.54 17.00
CA GLN A 230 40.34 -21.96 17.35
C GLN A 230 41.79 -22.35 17.62
N LYS A 231 42.74 -21.86 16.82
CA LYS A 231 44.18 -22.10 17.04
C LYS A 231 44.70 -21.47 18.33
N LEU A 232 44.27 -20.25 18.66
CA LEU A 232 44.61 -19.59 19.92
C LEU A 232 44.05 -20.36 21.11
N ALA A 233 42.77 -20.72 21.08
CA ALA A 233 42.13 -21.51 22.13
C ALA A 233 42.70 -22.93 22.28
N TYR A 234 43.32 -23.49 21.22
CA TYR A 234 44.08 -24.74 21.32
C TYR A 234 45.42 -24.50 22.02
N ARG A 235 46.16 -23.45 21.63
CA ARG A 235 47.45 -23.09 22.25
C ARG A 235 47.32 -22.76 23.74
N GLU A 236 46.32 -22.00 24.13
CA GLU A 236 46.05 -21.67 25.54
C GLU A 236 45.81 -22.94 26.37
N ARG A 237 44.98 -23.87 25.88
CA ARG A 237 44.75 -25.16 26.53
C ARG A 237 45.98 -26.06 26.58
N SER A 238 46.87 -25.97 25.59
CA SER A 238 48.15 -26.68 25.62
C SER A 238 49.10 -26.07 26.64
N GLN A 239 49.11 -24.75 26.79
CA GLN A 239 49.92 -24.07 27.81
C GLN A 239 49.44 -24.40 29.22
N GLU A 240 48.13 -24.36 29.49
CA GLU A 240 47.54 -24.78 30.78
C GLU A 240 47.94 -26.22 31.12
N LYS A 241 47.85 -27.16 30.16
CA LYS A 241 48.29 -28.55 30.40
C LYS A 241 49.78 -28.65 30.74
N THR A 242 50.61 -27.86 30.08
CA THR A 242 52.06 -27.89 30.30
C THR A 242 52.40 -27.29 31.67
N GLU A 243 51.68 -26.24 32.10
CA GLU A 243 51.83 -25.63 33.42
C GLU A 243 51.33 -26.55 34.55
N ASP A 244 50.21 -27.25 34.35
CA ASP A 244 49.69 -28.24 35.30
C ASP A 244 50.63 -29.45 35.44
N GLU A 245 51.22 -29.94 34.34
CA GLU A 245 52.23 -31.00 34.36
C GLU A 245 53.51 -30.56 35.09
N LEU A 246 53.96 -29.32 34.88
CA LEU A 246 55.14 -28.78 35.55
C LEU A 246 54.92 -28.58 37.05
N LYS A 247 53.71 -28.13 37.46
CA LYS A 247 53.32 -28.02 38.88
C LYS A 247 53.37 -29.37 39.58
N CYS A 248 52.84 -30.42 38.96
CA CYS A 248 52.89 -31.79 39.50
C CYS A 248 54.32 -32.31 39.71
N GLN A 249 55.32 -31.79 38.99
CA GLN A 249 56.72 -32.20 39.13
C GLN A 249 57.49 -31.42 40.20
N THR A 250 57.05 -30.19 40.53
CA THR A 250 57.70 -29.34 41.54
C THR A 250 57.17 -29.51 42.96
N GLU A 251 56.04 -30.20 43.15
CA GLU A 251 55.44 -30.48 44.47
C GLU A 251 55.74 -31.91 45.00
N ALA A 252 56.65 -32.65 44.34
CA ALA A 252 57.17 -33.95 44.78
C ALA A 252 58.59 -33.84 45.35
#